data_AF-A0AAP0MIT6-F1
#
_entry.id   AF-A0AAP0MIT6-F1
#
_cell.length_a   1.000
_cell.length_b   1.000
_cell.length_c   1.000
_cell.angle_alpha   90.00
_cell.angle_beta   90.00
_cell.angle_gamma   90.00
#
_symmetry.space_group_name_H-M   'P 1'
#
loop_
_entity.id
_entity.type
_entity.pdbx_description
1 polymer ?
#
loop_
_entity_poly.entity_id
_entity_poly.type
_entity_poly.pdbx_seq_one_letter_code
_entity_poly.pdbx_strand_id
1 'polypeptide(L)'
;MLEFHLRLFCEMLKRVLAGEEGEAIPTVWRQFFSVMELPFHLKVCCIYLLVFPPGIEISTMQLYQLWVAEGFIPYNGEETAEHYLKELIHRGFIQFRKRSSRSDRLREFL
;
A
#
# COMPACT_ATOMS: atom_id res chain seq x y z
N MET A 1 -3.17 18.08 -0.72
CA MET A 1 -2.63 16.93 0.04
C MET A 1 -2.01 15.90 -0.92
N LEU A 2 -2.76 15.49 -1.95
CA LEU A 2 -2.28 14.69 -3.10
C LEU A 2 -1.01 15.24 -3.79
N GLU A 3 -0.83 16.55 -3.97
CA GLU A 3 0.39 17.04 -4.65
C GLU A 3 1.70 16.75 -3.91
N PHE A 4 1.72 16.86 -2.57
CA PHE A 4 2.92 16.56 -1.79
C PHE A 4 3.20 15.06 -1.75
N HIS A 5 2.15 14.24 -1.60
CA HIS A 5 2.27 12.79 -1.61
C HIS A 5 2.62 12.24 -2.99
N LEU A 6 2.05 12.75 -4.09
CA LEU A 6 2.46 12.42 -5.46
C LEU A 6 3.89 12.84 -5.75
N ARG A 7 4.38 13.95 -5.18
CA ARG A 7 5.76 14.40 -5.37
C ARG A 7 6.75 13.48 -4.65
N LEU A 8 6.45 13.10 -3.41
CA LEU A 8 7.22 12.10 -2.66
C LEU A 8 7.14 10.72 -3.32
N PHE A 9 5.97 10.38 -3.87
CA PHE A 9 5.75 9.16 -4.62
C PHE A 9 6.53 9.13 -5.94
N CYS A 10 6.55 10.24 -6.69
CA CYS A 10 7.37 10.39 -7.89
C CYS A 10 8.86 10.34 -7.57
N GLU A 11 9.31 10.91 -6.45
CA GLU A 11 10.69 10.79 -6.00
C GLU A 11 11.03 9.35 -5.57
N MET A 12 10.10 8.65 -4.90
CA MET A 12 10.26 7.24 -4.54
C MET A 12 10.31 6.34 -5.78
N LEU A 13 9.39 6.54 -6.74
CA LEU A 13 9.42 5.85 -8.02
C LEU A 13 10.67 6.18 -8.83
N LYS A 14 11.14 7.44 -8.85
CA LYS A 14 12.39 7.80 -9.49
C LYS A 14 13.57 7.07 -8.85
N ARG A 15 13.63 6.92 -7.53
CA ARG A 15 14.70 6.16 -6.87
C ARG A 15 14.64 4.66 -7.18
N VAL A 16 13.42 4.10 -7.26
CA VAL A 16 13.20 2.70 -7.63
C VAL A 16 13.51 2.44 -9.11
N LEU A 17 13.17 3.38 -10.00
CA LEU A 17 13.35 3.26 -11.46
C LEU A 17 14.73 3.71 -11.93
N ALA A 18 15.37 4.68 -11.27
CA ALA A 18 16.71 5.18 -11.60
C ALA A 18 17.82 4.24 -11.09
N GLY A 19 17.51 2.94 -10.97
CA GLY A 19 18.35 1.88 -10.45
C GLY A 19 19.82 2.24 -10.45
N GLU A 20 20.39 2.43 -9.25
CA GLU A 20 21.82 2.58 -9.12
C GLU A 20 22.44 1.28 -9.68
N GLU A 21 23.08 1.40 -10.84
CA GLU A 21 23.70 0.29 -11.55
C GLU A 21 24.85 -0.25 -10.72
N GLY A 22 24.57 -1.30 -9.95
CA GLY A 22 25.58 -2.06 -9.24
C GLY A 22 25.04 -2.69 -7.96
N GLU A 23 25.05 -4.02 -7.91
CA GLU A 23 24.86 -4.86 -6.72
C GLU A 23 23.42 -5.12 -6.25
N ALA A 24 22.79 -6.13 -6.87
CA ALA A 24 21.54 -6.82 -6.48
C ALA A 24 20.29 -5.90 -6.46
N ILE A 25 19.04 -6.32 -6.66
CA ILE A 25 18.38 -7.48 -6.07
C ILE A 25 17.16 -7.86 -6.95
N PRO A 26 17.07 -9.10 -7.47
CA PRO A 26 15.89 -9.59 -8.22
C PRO A 26 14.55 -9.51 -7.45
N THR A 27 14.57 -9.30 -6.13
CA THR A 27 13.36 -9.26 -5.29
C THR A 27 12.60 -7.95 -5.38
N VAL A 28 13.27 -6.80 -5.47
CA VAL A 28 12.59 -5.49 -5.63
C VAL A 28 11.87 -5.43 -6.97
N TRP A 29 12.51 -5.94 -8.02
CA TRP A 29 11.90 -6.09 -9.34
C TRP A 29 10.70 -7.05 -9.33
N ARG A 30 10.83 -8.21 -8.66
CA ARG A 30 9.70 -9.15 -8.50
C ARG A 30 8.48 -8.47 -7.87
N GLN A 31 8.72 -7.69 -6.83
CA GLN A 31 7.65 -7.00 -6.10
C GLN A 31 7.01 -5.89 -6.95
N PHE A 32 7.82 -5.14 -7.69
CA PHE A 32 7.33 -4.18 -8.67
C PHE A 32 6.44 -4.85 -9.73
N PHE A 33 6.88 -5.97 -10.31
CA PHE A 33 6.07 -6.73 -11.27
C PHE A 33 4.75 -7.20 -10.67
N SER A 34 4.75 -7.73 -9.44
CA SER A 34 3.52 -8.14 -8.77
C SER A 34 2.56 -6.96 -8.55
N VAL A 35 3.05 -5.77 -8.18
CA VAL A 35 2.21 -4.56 -8.08
C VAL A 35 1.67 -4.15 -9.45
N MET A 36 2.46 -4.29 -10.51
CA MET A 36 2.04 -3.93 -11.87
C MET A 36 0.96 -4.86 -12.44
N GLU A 37 0.89 -6.10 -11.96
CA GLU A 37 -0.16 -7.08 -12.31
C GLU A 37 -1.49 -6.86 -11.56
N LEU A 38 -1.51 -5.98 -10.54
CA LEU A 38 -2.74 -5.67 -9.83
C LEU A 38 -3.73 -4.90 -10.72
N PRO A 39 -5.05 -5.17 -10.58
CA PRO A 39 -6.09 -4.29 -11.08
C PRO A 39 -5.89 -2.84 -10.63
N PHE A 40 -6.25 -1.87 -11.47
CA PHE A 40 -5.98 -0.45 -11.23
C PHE A 40 -6.40 0.02 -9.82
N HIS A 41 -7.58 -0.39 -9.35
CA HIS A 41 -8.10 -0.01 -8.05
C HIS A 41 -7.25 -0.54 -6.87
N LEU A 42 -6.76 -1.79 -6.94
CA LEU A 42 -5.85 -2.36 -5.95
C LEU A 42 -4.45 -1.76 -6.05
N LYS A 43 -4.00 -1.48 -7.28
CA LYS A 43 -2.68 -0.92 -7.56
C LYS A 43 -2.50 0.43 -6.88
N VAL A 44 -3.47 1.34 -7.04
CA VAL A 44 -3.41 2.68 -6.43
C VAL A 44 -3.40 2.59 -4.90
N CYS A 45 -4.24 1.73 -4.32
CA CYS A 45 -4.28 1.51 -2.87
C CYS A 45 -2.97 0.93 -2.34
N CYS A 46 -2.41 -0.09 -3.00
CA CYS A 46 -1.14 -0.72 -2.62
C CYS A 46 0.03 0.24 -2.74
N ILE A 47 0.07 1.03 -3.82
CA ILE A 47 1.13 2.00 -4.08
C ILE A 47 1.14 3.10 -3.03
N TYR A 48 -0.04 3.61 -2.65
CA TYR A 48 -0.15 4.64 -1.62
C TYR A 48 0.45 4.18 -0.29
N LEU A 49 0.35 2.88 0.00
CA LEU A 49 0.88 2.32 1.22
C LEU A 49 2.41 2.28 1.28
N LEU A 50 3.08 2.22 0.13
CA LEU A 50 4.55 2.29 0.05
C LEU A 50 5.10 3.66 0.46
N VAL A 51 4.25 4.70 0.54
CA VAL A 51 4.65 6.03 1.04
C VAL A 51 4.92 6.00 2.55
N PHE A 52 4.30 5.07 3.29
CA PHE A 52 4.52 4.96 4.72
C PHE A 52 5.86 4.27 5.01
N PRO A 53 6.68 4.80 5.94
CA PRO A 53 7.86 4.12 6.41
C PRO A 53 7.56 2.68 6.87
N PRO A 54 8.48 1.73 6.61
CA PRO A 54 8.38 0.40 7.20
C PRO A 54 8.35 0.55 8.74
N GLY A 55 7.46 -0.21 9.37
CA GLY A 55 7.31 -0.30 10.82
C GLY A 55 6.10 0.44 11.38
N ILE A 56 5.39 1.22 10.54
CA ILE A 56 4.19 1.93 10.97
C ILE A 56 3.01 0.96 11.08
N GLU A 57 2.38 0.93 12.27
CA GLU A 57 1.12 0.23 12.49
C GLU A 57 -0.06 1.15 12.13
N ILE A 58 -0.80 0.79 11.07
CA ILE A 58 -2.01 1.52 10.64
C ILE A 58 -3.22 0.67 10.97
N SER A 59 -4.22 1.21 11.68
CA SER A 59 -5.49 0.47 11.88
C SER A 59 -6.27 0.35 10.58
N THR A 60 -7.09 -0.70 10.45
CA THR A 60 -7.94 -0.89 9.27
C THR A 60 -8.86 0.33 9.05
N MET A 61 -9.42 0.88 10.13
CA MET A 61 -10.25 2.07 10.09
C MET A 61 -9.50 3.30 9.56
N GLN A 62 -8.26 3.52 10.01
CA GLN A 62 -7.43 4.62 9.52
C GLN A 62 -7.08 4.45 8.04
N LEU A 63 -6.78 3.22 7.61
CA LEU A 63 -6.50 2.93 6.21
C LEU A 63 -7.70 3.25 5.31
N TYR A 64 -8.91 2.90 5.73
CA TYR A 64 -10.13 3.19 4.97
C TYR A 64 -10.36 4.69 4.88
N GLN A 65 -10.19 5.42 5.98
CA GLN A 65 -10.30 6.88 5.98
C GLN A 65 -9.29 7.54 5.05
N LEU A 66 -8.06 7.02 4.98
CA LEU A 66 -7.04 7.50 4.04
C LEU A 66 -7.47 7.25 2.60
N TRP A 67 -7.92 6.04 2.26
CA TRP A 67 -8.38 5.74 0.91
C TRP A 67 -9.61 6.55 0.49
N VAL A 68 -10.54 6.83 1.41
CA VAL A 68 -11.67 7.76 1.17
C VAL A 68 -11.17 9.18 0.95
N ALA A 69 -10.26 9.67 1.79
CA ALA A 69 -9.74 11.04 1.70
C ALA A 69 -8.97 11.29 0.40
N GLU A 70 -8.27 10.27 -0.11
CA GLU A 70 -7.55 10.31 -1.39
C GLU A 70 -8.47 10.02 -2.59
N GLY A 71 -9.72 9.62 -2.36
CA GLY A 71 -10.71 9.35 -3.40
C GLY A 71 -10.52 8.01 -4.13
N PHE A 72 -9.76 7.08 -3.55
CA PHE A 72 -9.58 5.73 -4.13
C PHE A 72 -10.84 4.87 -3.98
N ILE A 73 -11.64 5.16 -2.97
CA ILE A 73 -12.93 4.52 -2.69
C ILE A 73 -13.99 5.59 -2.34
N PRO A 74 -15.28 5.33 -2.56
CA PRO A 74 -16.35 6.24 -2.16
C PRO A 74 -16.47 6.33 -0.63
N TYR A 75 -17.10 7.39 -0.13
CA TYR A 75 -17.26 7.67 1.31
C TYR A 75 -17.98 6.54 2.10
N ASN A 76 -18.88 5.81 1.45
CA ASN A 76 -19.57 4.64 2.01
C ASN A 76 -18.97 3.30 1.52
N GLY A 77 -17.75 3.33 0.98
CA GLY A 77 -17.07 2.20 0.37
C GLY A 77 -16.33 1.30 1.35
N GLU A 78 -16.75 1.21 2.62
CA GLU A 78 -16.07 0.39 3.64
C GLU A 78 -16.03 -1.10 3.23
N GLU A 79 -17.11 -1.62 2.67
CA GLU A 79 -17.16 -3.00 2.15
C GLU A 79 -16.16 -3.20 0.99
N THR A 80 -16.07 -2.23 0.09
CA THR A 80 -15.08 -2.20 -1.00
C THR A 80 -13.65 -2.15 -0.45
N ALA A 81 -13.43 -1.33 0.58
CA ALA A 81 -12.14 -1.20 1.24
C ALA A 81 -11.73 -2.51 1.92
N GLU A 82 -12.67 -3.17 2.59
CA GLU A 82 -12.43 -4.46 3.22
C GLU A 82 -12.11 -5.53 2.17
N HIS A 83 -12.82 -5.54 1.04
CA HIS A 83 -12.54 -6.43 -0.07
C HIS A 83 -11.12 -6.19 -0.64
N TYR A 84 -10.75 -4.92 -0.86
CA TYR A 84 -9.42 -4.57 -1.38
C TYR A 84 -8.31 -4.97 -0.40
N LEU A 85 -8.51 -4.72 0.88
CA LEU A 85 -7.56 -5.11 1.92
C LEU A 85 -7.38 -6.63 1.97
N LYS A 86 -8.47 -7.41 1.89
CA LYS A 86 -8.41 -8.88 1.84
C LYS A 86 -7.65 -9.38 0.62
N GLU A 87 -7.88 -8.80 -0.56
CA GLU A 87 -7.15 -9.16 -1.79
C GLU A 87 -5.64 -8.86 -1.66
N LEU A 88 -5.29 -7.69 -1.12
CA LEU A 88 -3.89 -7.31 -0.92
C LEU A 88 -3.19 -8.22 0.09
N ILE A 89 -3.87 -8.62 1.17
CA ILE A 89 -3.36 -9.61 2.12
C ILE A 89 -3.21 -10.99 1.46
N HIS A 90 -4.22 -11.44 0.71
CA HIS A 90 -4.21 -12.75 0.05
C HIS A 90 -3.05 -12.87 -0.94
N ARG A 91 -2.73 -11.79 -1.64
CA ARG A 91 -1.60 -11.71 -2.59
C ARG A 91 -0.26 -11.42 -1.91
N GLY A 92 -0.26 -11.25 -0.59
CA GLY A 92 0.95 -11.07 0.22
C GLY A 92 1.51 -9.66 0.28
N PHE A 93 0.83 -8.64 -0.27
CA PHE A 93 1.31 -7.25 -0.25
C PHE A 93 1.25 -6.60 1.14
N ILE A 94 0.40 -7.11 2.02
CA ILE A 94 0.15 -6.56 3.35
C ILE A 94 0.14 -7.70 4.36
N GLN A 95 0.84 -7.53 5.49
CA GLN A 95 0.74 -8.45 6.61
C GLN A 95 -0.29 -7.96 7.64
N PHE A 96 -1.10 -8.89 8.14
CA PHE A 96 -2.15 -8.60 9.13
C PHE A 96 -1.78 -9.20 10.48
N ARG A 97 -1.92 -8.43 11.58
CA ARG A 97 -1.80 -8.93 12.95
C ARG A 97 -3.08 -8.73 13.73
N LYS A 98 -3.75 -9.85 14.04
CA LYS A 98 -4.87 -9.86 14.99
C LYS A 98 -4.33 -9.70 16.41
N ARG A 99 -4.78 -8.69 17.16
CA ARG A 99 -4.63 -8.67 18.63
C ARG A 99 -5.94 -9.12 19.26
N SER A 100 -5.85 -9.91 20.33
CA SER A 100 -6.98 -10.47 21.07
C SER A 100 -7.83 -9.47 21.87
N SER A 101 -7.77 -8.16 21.56
CA SER A 101 -8.63 -7.16 22.20
C SER A 101 -9.02 -6.02 21.24
N ARG A 102 -10.18 -6.17 20.60
CA ARG A 102 -11.06 -5.14 19.98
C ARG A 102 -10.44 -4.05 19.06
N SER A 103 -9.20 -4.16 18.58
CA SER A 103 -8.65 -3.20 17.62
C SER A 103 -7.66 -3.88 16.71
N ASP A 104 -8.06 -4.10 15.46
CA ASP A 104 -7.22 -4.68 14.42
C ASP A 104 -6.23 -3.61 13.89
N ARG A 105 -4.93 -3.95 13.90
CA ARG A 105 -3.85 -3.12 13.35
C ARG A 105 -3.11 -3.88 12.25
N LEU A 106 -2.81 -3.21 11.15
CA LEU A 106 -1.96 -3.73 10.08
C LEU A 106 -0.50 -3.55 10.49
N ARG A 107 0.35 -4.55 10.20
CA ARG A 107 1.80 -4.41 10.32
C ARG A 107 2.42 -4.58 8.94
N GLU A 108 3.25 -3.60 8.60
CA GLU A 108 4.26 -3.56 7.55
C GLU A 108 3.89 -4.00 6.12
N PHE A 109 4.16 -3.06 5.23
CA PHE A 109 4.29 -3.24 3.80
C PHE A 109 5.61 -3.95 3.51
N LEU A 110 5.55 -4.89 2.56
CA LEU A 110 6.71 -5.60 2.03
C LEU A 110 7.83 -4.64 1.60
#